data_AF-A0A0A6PM52-F1
#
_entry.id   AF-A0A0A6PM52-F1
#
_cell.length_a   1.000
_cell.length_b   1.000
_cell.length_c   1.000
_cell.angle_alpha   90.00
_cell.angle_beta   90.00
_cell.angle_gamma   90.00
#
_symmetry.space_group_name_H-M   'P 1'
#
loop_
_entity.id
_entity.type
_entity.pdbx_description
1 polymer ?
#
loop_
_entity_poly.entity_id
_entity_poly.type
_entity_poly.pdbx_seq_one_letter_code
_entity_poly.pdbx_strand_id
1 'polypeptide(L)' 'MINNQYFKAGDKAWLRNFADKHGITFKDFSTKICPHVPENTLRGLWQKKYVAGGSYADALYWYAKAKRKNWEGVTPN' A
#
# COMPACT_ATOMS: atom_id res chain seq x y z
N MET A 1 13.59 3.97 15.92
CA MET A 1 13.13 4.62 14.67
C MET A 1 13.40 3.65 13.53
N ILE A 2 12.38 3.11 12.88
CA ILE A 2 12.57 2.24 11.72
C ILE A 2 13.08 3.15 10.60
N ASN A 3 14.37 3.02 10.29
CA ASN A 3 15.02 3.74 9.21
C ASN A 3 14.50 3.15 7.90
N ASN A 4 13.35 3.66 7.44
CA ASN A 4 12.66 3.23 6.23
C ASN A 4 13.45 3.75 5.02
N GLN A 5 14.67 3.23 4.80
CA GLN A 5 15.58 3.57 3.69
C GLN A 5 14.95 3.39 2.30
N TYR A 6 13.78 2.76 2.22
CA TYR A 6 13.02 2.55 0.99
C TYR A 6 12.12 3.74 0.62
N PHE A 7 11.68 4.56 1.58
CA PHE A 7 10.78 5.68 1.31
C PHE A 7 11.57 6.96 1.12
N LYS A 8 11.87 7.31 -0.14
CA LYS A 8 12.33 8.67 -0.46
C LYS A 8 11.11 9.57 -0.50
N ALA A 9 11.03 10.53 0.42
CA ALA A 9 9.98 11.55 0.39
C ALA A 9 9.94 12.19 -1.00
N GLY A 10 8.79 12.14 -1.68
CA GLY A 10 8.65 12.62 -3.06
C GLY A 10 8.64 11.54 -4.15
N ASP A 11 8.93 10.27 -3.82
CA ASP A 11 8.93 9.19 -4.82
C ASP A 11 7.51 8.75 -5.18
N LYS A 12 7.05 9.19 -6.35
CA LYS A 12 5.73 8.85 -6.91
C LYS A 12 5.65 7.41 -7.40
N ALA A 13 6.78 6.76 -7.69
CA ALA A 13 6.83 5.41 -8.23
C ALA A 13 6.93 4.34 -7.13
N TRP A 14 7.40 4.70 -5.94
CA TRP A 14 7.61 3.78 -4.83
C TRP A 14 6.39 2.88 -4.55
N LEU A 15 5.20 3.48 -4.42
CA LEU A 15 3.97 2.74 -4.09
C LEU A 15 3.65 1.67 -5.12
N ARG A 16 3.73 2.05 -6.42
CA ARG A 16 3.44 1.12 -7.52
C ARG A 16 4.50 0.02 -7.59
N ASN A 17 5.78 0.37 -7.47
CA ASN A 17 6.88 -0.60 -7.52
C ASN A 17 6.83 -1.57 -6.34
N PHE A 18 6.50 -1.10 -5.14
CA PHE A 18 6.32 -1.94 -3.95
C PHE A 18 5.13 -2.89 -4.14
N ALA A 19 4.01 -2.37 -4.62
CA ALA A 19 2.83 -3.18 -4.89
C ALA A 19 3.12 -4.29 -5.93
N ASP A 20 3.78 -3.96 -7.04
CA ASP A 20 4.21 -4.94 -8.05
C ASP A 20 5.14 -6.01 -7.47
N LYS A 21 6.16 -5.60 -6.70
CA LYS A 21 7.12 -6.54 -6.07
C LYS A 21 6.45 -7.52 -5.10
N HIS A 22 5.35 -7.11 -4.46
CA HIS A 22 4.62 -7.92 -3.50
C HIS A 22 3.33 -8.54 -4.06
N GLY A 23 3.09 -8.43 -5.37
CA GLY A 23 1.90 -8.95 -6.04
C GLY A 23 0.61 -8.37 -5.46
N ILE A 24 0.62 -7.10 -5.04
CA ILE A 24 -0.54 -6.37 -4.53
C ILE A 24 -1.25 -5.74 -5.72
N THR A 25 -2.53 -6.06 -5.87
CA THR A 25 -3.35 -5.48 -6.96
C THR A 25 -3.93 -4.13 -6.53
N PHE A 26 -4.37 -3.33 -7.50
CA PHE A 26 -5.10 -2.09 -7.18
C PHE A 26 -6.37 -2.39 -6.39
N LYS A 27 -7.04 -3.52 -6.68
CA LYS A 27 -8.21 -3.99 -5.95
C LYS A 27 -7.88 -4.26 -4.49
N ASP A 28 -6.79 -4.98 -4.18
CA ASP A 28 -6.37 -5.19 -2.80
C ASP A 28 -6.05 -3.86 -2.10
N PHE A 29 -5.38 -2.95 -2.81
CA PHE A 29 -5.05 -1.63 -2.28
C PHE A 29 -6.30 -0.80 -1.96
N SER A 30 -7.31 -0.80 -2.82
CA SER A 30 -8.55 -0.05 -2.61
C SER A 30 -9.53 -0.70 -1.65
N THR A 31 -9.61 -2.04 -1.61
CA THR A 31 -10.64 -2.72 -0.80
C THR A 31 -10.12 -3.28 0.52
N LYS A 32 -8.83 -3.62 0.62
CA LYS A 32 -8.24 -4.26 1.82
C LYS A 32 -7.28 -3.33 2.57
N ILE A 33 -6.49 -2.52 1.86
CA ILE A 33 -5.46 -1.66 2.47
C ILE A 33 -6.03 -0.30 2.85
N CYS A 34 -6.77 0.33 1.94
CA CYS A 34 -7.31 1.68 2.13
C CYS A 34 -8.81 1.78 1.80
N PRO A 35 -9.69 0.96 2.43
CA PRO A 35 -11.12 0.92 2.10
C PRO A 35 -11.86 2.25 2.34
N HIS A 36 -11.36 3.07 3.25
CA HIS A 36 -11.97 4.36 3.58
C HIS A 36 -11.48 5.53 2.71
N VAL A 37 -10.48 5.30 1.87
CA VAL A 37 -9.92 6.34 1.01
C VAL A 37 -10.66 6.35 -0.33
N PRO A 38 -11.08 7.52 -0.84
CA PRO A 38 -11.76 7.60 -2.13
C PRO A 38 -10.94 6.94 -3.25
N GLU A 39 -11.59 6.12 -4.07
CA GLU A 39 -10.90 5.38 -5.15
C GLU A 39 -10.16 6.32 -6.11
N ASN A 40 -10.70 7.51 -6.38
CA ASN A 40 -10.04 8.52 -7.22
C ASN A 40 -8.68 8.94 -6.65
N THR A 41 -8.59 9.12 -5.33
CA THR A 41 -7.33 9.43 -4.64
C THR A 41 -6.35 8.27 -4.75
N LEU A 42 -6.82 7.05 -4.49
CA LEU A 42 -6.00 5.84 -4.61
C LEU A 42 -5.52 5.61 -6.04
N ARG A 43 -6.37 5.86 -7.03
CA ARG A 43 -6.06 5.78 -8.46
C ARG A 43 -5.00 6.81 -8.83
N GLY A 44 -5.07 8.03 -8.29
CA GLY A 44 -4.04 9.05 -8.46
C GLY A 44 -2.67 8.60 -7.91
N LEU A 45 -2.66 7.98 -6.73
CA LEU A 45 -1.45 7.39 -6.14
C LEU A 45 -0.93 6.22 -6.98
N TRP A 46 -1.81 5.33 -7.42
CA TRP A 46 -1.47 4.16 -8.23
C TRP A 46 -0.90 4.53 -9.61
N GLN A 47 -1.45 5.58 -10.22
CA GLN A 47 -1.01 6.17 -11.49
C GLN A 47 0.21 7.09 -11.34
N LYS A 48 0.83 7.16 -10.15
CA LYS A 48 2.00 8.01 -9.89
C LYS A 48 1.75 9.50 -10.11
N LYS A 49 0.49 9.96 -10.03
CA LYS A 49 0.13 11.39 -10.13
C LYS A 49 0.56 12.14 -8.87
N TYR A 50 0.35 11.51 -7.71
CA TYR A 50 0.70 12.04 -6.39
C TYR A 50 1.76 11.19 -5.70
N VAL A 51 2.47 11.81 -4.77
CA VAL A 51 3.41 11.11 -3.89
C VAL A 51 2.60 10.36 -2.83
N ALA A 52 2.91 9.09 -2.61
CA ALA A 52 2.34 8.35 -1.49
C ALA A 52 2.87 8.92 -0.18
N GLY A 53 1.99 9.36 0.71
CA GLY A 53 2.38 9.74 2.06
C GLY A 53 2.88 8.54 2.88
N GLY A 54 3.60 8.80 3.97
CA GLY A 54 4.15 7.75 4.84
C GLY A 54 3.09 6.79 5.40
N SER A 55 1.86 7.26 5.62
CA SER A 55 0.74 6.43 6.07
C SER A 55 0.32 5.35 5.06
N TYR A 56 0.34 5.66 3.76
CA TYR A 56 0.07 4.66 2.72
C TYR A 56 1.19 3.64 2.63
N ALA A 57 2.43 4.08 2.82
CA ALA A 57 3.59 3.20 2.84
C ALA A 57 3.54 2.20 4.00
N ASP A 58 3.17 2.67 5.20
CA ASP A 58 2.98 1.80 6.37
C ASP A 58 1.87 0.78 6.13
N ALA A 59 0.71 1.21 5.64
CA ALA A 59 -0.42 0.33 5.37
C ALA A 59 -0.06 -0.77 4.33
N LEU A 60 0.61 -0.40 3.24
CA LEU A 60 1.12 -1.33 2.22
C LEU A 60 2.14 -2.32 2.80
N TYR A 61 3.05 -1.84 3.64
CA TYR A 61 4.06 -2.67 4.28
C TYR A 61 3.44 -3.71 5.20
N TRP A 62 2.49 -3.31 6.06
CA TRP A 62 1.77 -4.22 6.94
C TRP A 62 0.95 -5.24 6.16
N TYR A 63 0.25 -4.81 5.11
CA TYR A 63 -0.49 -5.72 4.25
C TYR A 63 0.42 -6.73 3.55
N ALA A 64 1.55 -6.29 2.99
CA ALA A 64 2.53 -7.19 2.37
C ALA A 64 3.07 -8.21 3.38
N LYS A 65 3.33 -7.79 4.62
CA LYS A 65 3.78 -8.67 5.70
C LYS A 65 2.70 -9.68 6.10
N ALA A 66 1.44 -9.25 6.20
CA ALA A 66 0.28 -10.11 6.49
C ALA A 66 0.05 -11.14 5.37
N LYS A 67 0.08 -10.70 4.10
CA LYS A 67 -0.03 -11.57 2.92
C LYS A 67 1.08 -12.62 2.88
N ARG A 68 2.34 -12.24 3.15
CA ARG A 68 3.46 -13.19 3.25
C ARG A 68 3.32 -14.19 4.39
N LYS A 69 2.60 -13.83 5.46
CA LYS A 69 2.31 -14.71 6.58
C LYS A 69 1.02 -15.52 6.41
N ASN A 70 0.34 -15.44 5.25
CA ASN A 70 -0.97 -16.06 5.01
C ASN A 70 -2.01 -15.72 6.09
N TRP A 71 -2.02 -14.47 6.57
CA TRP A 71 -3.08 -13.95 7.46
C TRP A 71 -4.36 -13.64 6.66
N GLU A 72 -4.88 -14.61 5.89
CA GLU A 72 -6.17 -14.49 5.21
C GLU A 72 -7.37 -14.77 6.13
N GLY A 73 -7.20 -14.77 7.45
CA GLY A 73 -8.29 -15.00 8.39
C GLY A 73 -8.16 -14.23 9.70
N VAL A 74 -8.81 -13.06 9.78
CA VAL A 74 -9.44 -12.60 11.03
C VAL A 74 -10.60 -11.65 10.68
N THR A 75 -11.66 -12.20 10.08
CA THR A 75 -13.01 -11.71 10.39
C THR A 75 -13.44 -12.42 11.67
N PRO A 76 -13.61 -11.72 12.81
CA PRO A 76 -14.39 -12.30 13.90
C PRO A 76 -15.81 -12.49 13.37
N ASN A 77 -16.31 -13.73 13.44
CA ASN A 77 -17.75 -14.00 13.36
C ASN A 77 -18.47 -13.32 14.52
#